data_AF-A0A3D4P1N5-F1
#
_entry.id   AF-A0A3D4P1N5-F1
#
_cell.length_a   1.000
_cell.length_b   1.000
_cell.length_c   1.000
_cell.angle_alpha   90.00
_cell.angle_beta   90.00
_cell.angle_gamma   90.00
#
_symmetry.space_group_name_H-M   'P 1'
#
loop_
_entity.id
_entity.type
_entity.pdbx_description
1 polymer ?
#
loop_
_entity_poly.entity_id
_entity_poly.type
_entity_poly.pdbx_seq_one_letter_code
_entity_poly.pdbx_strand_id
1 'polypeptide(L)' 'MTGACLRRINIQHRLIYQVLEKEKTVKIIRLWTHYE' A
#
# COMPACT_ATOMS: atom_id res chain seq x y z
N MET A 1 -15.90 -2.95 4.97
CA MET A 1 -15.13 -2.07 4.04
C MET A 1 -13.65 -2.44 4.16
N THR A 2 -13.14 -3.30 3.29
CA THR A 2 -11.70 -3.66 3.29
C THR A 2 -10.97 -2.64 2.45
N GLY A 3 -10.83 -1.42 2.98
CA GLY A 3 -10.24 -0.30 2.27
C GLY A 3 -8.79 -0.58 1.92
N ALA A 4 -8.42 -0.40 0.65
CA ALA A 4 -7.01 -0.34 0.27
C ALA A 4 -6.40 0.89 0.96
N CYS A 5 -5.34 0.69 1.73
CA CYS A 5 -4.70 1.75 2.49
C CYS A 5 -3.48 2.29 1.74
N LEU A 6 -3.30 3.60 1.80
CA LEU A 6 -2.13 4.30 1.30
C LEU A 6 -1.18 4.59 2.47
N ARG A 7 0.07 4.17 2.37
CA ARG A 7 1.11 4.56 3.33
C ARG A 7 2.31 5.12 2.59
N ARG A 8 2.75 6.30 3.04
CA ARG A 8 3.96 6.93 2.52
C ARG A 8 5.18 6.12 3.00
N ILE A 9 6.04 5.69 2.08
CA ILE A 9 7.33 5.02 2.40
C ILE A 9 8.46 6.06 2.44
N ASN A 10 8.45 7.01 1.50
CA ASN A 10 9.43 8.11 1.41
C ASN A 10 8.71 9.37 0.86
N ILE A 11 9.36 10.53 0.85
CA ILE A 11 8.80 11.80 0.35
C ILE A 11 8.25 11.69 -1.08
N GLN A 12 8.85 10.82 -1.90
CA GLN A 12 8.44 10.55 -3.30
C GLN A 12 7.60 9.28 -3.49
N HIS A 13 7.50 8.38 -2.50
CA HIS A 13 6.94 7.05 -2.74
C HIS A 13 5.76 6.75 -1.80
N ARG A 14 4.62 6.35 -2.38
CA ARG A 14 3.42 5.89 -1.68
C ARG A 14 3.18 4.42 -1.99
N LEU A 15 3.10 3.59 -0.96
CA LEU A 15 2.71 2.19 -1.08
C LEU A 15 1.20 2.06 -0.97
N ILE A 16 0.61 1.30 -1.87
CA ILE A 16 -0.78 0.87 -1.79
C ILE A 16 -0.78 -0.61 -1.44
N TYR A 17 -1.35 -0.92 -0.29
CA TYR A 17 -1.43 -2.27 0.23
C TYR A 17 -2.80 -2.55 0.83
N GLN A 18 -3.08 -3.83 0.95
CA GLN A 18 -4.26 -4.36 1.61
C GLN A 18 -3.81 -5.31 2.71
N VAL A 19 -4.39 -5.16 3.90
CA VAL A 19 -4.18 -6.10 4.99
C VAL A 19 -5.24 -7.19 4.91
N LEU A 20 -4.79 -8.44 4.81
CA LEU A 20 -5.64 -9.62 4.87
C LEU A 20 -5.49 -10.24 6.27
N GLU A 21 -6.30 -9.76 7.21
CA GLU A 21 -6.19 -10.14 8.63
C GLU A 21 -6.36 -11.65 8.86
N LYS A 22 -7.26 -12.28 8.11
CA LYS A 22 -7.51 -13.73 8.18
C LYS A 22 -6.28 -14.56 7.83
N GLU A 23 -5.48 -14.07 6.89
CA GLU A 23 -4.28 -14.74 6.37
C GLU A 23 -3.00 -14.19 7.02
N LYS A 24 -3.13 -13.23 7.95
CA LYS A 24 -2.02 -12.45 8.53
C LYS A 24 -1.02 -11.95 7.48
N THR A 25 -1.53 -11.63 6.29
CA THR A 25 -0.71 -11.34 5.11
C THR A 25 -0.98 -9.91 4.63
N VAL A 26 0.08 -9.22 4.23
CA VAL A 26 -0.02 -7.90 3.62
C VAL A 26 0.17 -8.04 2.11
N LYS A 27 -0.89 -7.76 1.36
CA LYS A 27 -0.85 -7.78 -0.10
C LYS A 27 -0.45 -6.41 -0.63
N ILE A 28 0.70 -6.32 -1.29
CA ILE A 28 1.12 -5.11 -2.00
C ILE A 28 0.42 -5.07 -3.36
N ILE A 29 -0.28 -3.97 -3.63
CA ILE A 29 -1.04 -3.81 -4.87
C ILE A 29 -0.19 -3.04 -5.89
N ARG A 30 0.37 -1.90 -5.50
CA ARG A 30 1.23 -1.07 -6.34
C ARG A 30 2.07 -0.11 -5.51
N LEU A 31 3.18 0.35 -6.08
CA LEU A 31 3.98 1.44 -5.57
C LEU A 31 3.75 2.67 -6.46
N TRP A 32 3.43 3.80 -5.83
CA TRP A 32 3.25 5.10 -6.49
C TRP A 32 4.50 5.93 -6.26
N THR A 33 5.27 6.13 -7.31
CA THR A 33 6.34 7.13 -7.39
C THR A 33 5.71 8.46 -7.78
N HIS A 34 6.09 9.53 -7.09
CA HIS A 34 5.74 10.88 -7.51
C HIS A 34 6.84 11.39 -8.45
N TYR A 35 6.44 11.64 -9.69
CA TYR A 35 7.17 12.15 -10.86
C TYR A 35 8.06 11.19 -11.68
N GLU A 36 7.90 11.35 -13.00
CA GLU A 36 8.83 11.07 -14.10
C GLU A 36 10.14 11.86 -13.98
#